data_AF-A0A497QUT4-F1
#
_entry.id   AF-A0A497QUT4-F1
#
_cell.length_a   1.000
_cell.length_b   1.000
_cell.length_c   1.000
_cell.angle_alpha   90.00
_cell.angle_beta   90.00
_cell.angle_gamma   90.00
#
_symmetry.space_group_name_H-M   'P 1'
#
loop_
_entity.id
_entity.type
_entity.pdbx_description
1 polymer ?
#
loop_
_entity_poly.entity_id
_entity_poly.type
_entity_poly.pdbx_seq_one_letter_code
_entity_poly.pdbx_strand_id
1 'polypeptide(L)'
;KAKEPGHRLLETTQELVMSSKPVDTEMSFIKRPKLELVFSPRVPPAGPSGVIKQARLTENPKVPQVVDKVVSDIDLKAINGIIKLYDDKINQRHITRLLSAGLFGVKKNRKLVPTTWSITAVDDILGKRYWKRIIHNQWINKVKIFHYKALGNLVVIFLYPSAWMFEAFEYWFFGSSDAMAVDWETWRGRKTYAKDVAGAYYCTRLEVLEYLDMIQRQAGCFLFMEVDKEWIPCGVWRFREIAKEALKQQPILADTLEDGFLELRKIIRYPLEKYLERSNTYKILRKQETLEQFFPKDVQG
;
A
#
# COMPACT_ATOMS: atom_id res chain seq x y z
N LYS A 1 0.80 -29.62 -27.32
CA LYS A 1 1.45 -29.22 -28.60
C LYS A 1 2.71 -28.44 -28.28
N ALA A 2 3.79 -28.70 -29.01
CA ALA A 2 5.13 -28.13 -28.82
C ALA A 2 5.22 -26.65 -29.26
N LYS A 3 6.18 -25.91 -28.69
CA LYS A 3 6.78 -24.67 -29.23
C LYS A 3 5.82 -23.52 -29.58
N GLU A 4 5.05 -23.03 -28.61
CA GLU A 4 4.63 -21.61 -28.66
C GLU A 4 5.69 -20.75 -27.95
N PRO A 5 6.24 -19.70 -28.60
CA PRO A 5 7.20 -18.79 -27.96
C PRO A 5 6.71 -18.23 -26.62
N GLY A 6 5.38 -18.05 -26.48
CA GLY A 6 4.75 -17.55 -25.26
C GLY A 6 4.86 -18.51 -24.07
N HIS A 7 4.79 -19.83 -24.28
CA HIS A 7 4.87 -20.80 -23.18
C HIS A 7 6.26 -20.84 -22.57
N ARG A 8 7.30 -20.91 -23.41
CA ARG A 8 8.68 -20.98 -22.94
C ARG A 8 9.14 -19.66 -22.32
N LEU A 9 8.71 -18.53 -22.87
CA LEU A 9 9.00 -17.23 -22.27
C LEU A 9 8.32 -17.07 -20.90
N LEU A 10 7.09 -17.57 -20.77
CA LEU A 10 6.36 -17.57 -19.50
C LEU A 10 7.07 -18.44 -18.46
N GLU A 11 7.46 -19.66 -18.80
CA GLU A 11 8.24 -20.55 -17.92
C GLU A 11 9.53 -19.88 -17.45
N THR A 12 10.33 -19.34 -18.37
CA THR A 12 11.55 -18.59 -18.02
C THR A 12 11.25 -17.41 -17.09
N THR A 13 10.18 -16.66 -17.37
CA THR A 13 9.78 -15.52 -16.52
C THR A 13 9.36 -15.98 -15.12
N GLN A 14 8.65 -17.09 -15.02
CA GLN A 14 8.23 -17.69 -13.77
C GLN A 14 9.43 -18.17 -12.95
N GLU A 15 10.40 -18.83 -13.56
CA GLU A 15 11.66 -19.23 -12.91
C GLU A 15 12.45 -18.02 -12.39
N LEU A 16 12.56 -16.95 -13.18
CA LEU A 16 13.19 -15.68 -12.76
C LEU A 16 12.51 -15.05 -11.55
N VAL A 17 11.18 -15.11 -11.53
CA VAL A 17 10.37 -14.50 -10.48
C VAL A 17 10.50 -15.26 -9.16
N MET A 18 10.76 -16.57 -9.17
CA MET A 18 11.00 -17.38 -7.98
C MET A 18 12.35 -17.08 -7.29
N SER A 19 13.28 -16.48 -8.02
CA SER A 19 14.61 -16.17 -7.48
C SER A 19 14.57 -15.05 -6.44
N SER A 20 15.26 -15.28 -5.32
CA SER A 20 15.55 -14.26 -4.31
C SER A 20 16.62 -13.26 -4.74
N LYS A 21 17.42 -13.59 -5.77
CA LYS A 21 18.51 -12.76 -6.29
C LYS A 21 18.28 -12.45 -7.78
N PRO A 22 18.84 -11.35 -8.31
CA PRO A 22 18.96 -11.18 -9.76
C PRO A 22 19.55 -12.45 -10.40
N VAL A 23 19.03 -12.82 -11.56
CA VAL A 23 19.46 -14.00 -12.32
C VAL A 23 19.94 -13.53 -13.68
N ASP A 24 21.18 -13.84 -14.04
CA ASP A 24 21.73 -13.51 -15.34
C ASP A 24 20.90 -14.19 -16.45
N THR A 25 20.49 -13.36 -17.42
CA THR A 25 19.56 -13.74 -18.48
C THR A 25 20.02 -13.21 -19.81
N GLU A 26 20.14 -14.08 -20.79
CA GLU A 26 20.36 -13.69 -22.18
C GLU A 26 19.03 -13.54 -22.91
N MET A 27 18.88 -12.43 -23.61
CA MET A 27 17.69 -12.15 -24.42
C MET A 27 18.09 -11.78 -25.85
N SER A 28 17.38 -12.34 -26.83
CA SER A 28 17.45 -11.92 -28.23
C SER A 28 16.11 -11.34 -28.65
N PHE A 29 16.14 -10.33 -29.51
CA PHE A 29 14.96 -9.60 -29.98
C PHE A 29 14.67 -9.90 -31.44
N ILE A 30 13.41 -9.81 -31.86
CA ILE A 30 13.02 -9.99 -33.26
C ILE A 30 13.60 -8.88 -34.14
N LYS A 31 13.64 -7.66 -33.61
CA LYS A 31 14.22 -6.47 -34.24
C LYS A 31 15.06 -5.71 -33.21
N ARG A 32 15.93 -4.83 -33.68
CA ARG A 32 16.69 -3.92 -32.80
C ARG A 32 15.71 -3.17 -31.87
N PRO A 33 15.93 -3.19 -30.55
CA PRO A 33 15.11 -2.43 -29.62
C PRO A 33 15.09 -0.95 -30.00
N LYS A 34 13.90 -0.33 -29.90
CA LYS A 34 13.72 1.09 -30.17
C LYS A 34 13.61 1.83 -28.85
N LEU A 35 14.23 3.00 -28.78
CA LEU A 35 14.00 3.93 -27.68
C LEU A 35 12.67 4.64 -27.94
N GLU A 36 11.63 4.21 -27.24
CA GLU A 36 10.34 4.91 -27.23
C GLU A 36 10.13 5.45 -25.81
N LEU A 37 10.14 6.78 -25.68
CA LEU A 37 9.86 7.43 -24.41
C LEU A 37 8.34 7.42 -24.16
N VAL A 38 7.90 6.43 -23.39
CA VAL A 38 6.50 6.36 -22.94
C VAL A 38 6.39 7.10 -21.61
N PHE A 39 5.80 8.30 -21.64
CA PHE A 39 5.46 9.04 -20.43
C PHE A 39 4.11 8.56 -19.91
N SER A 40 4.12 7.92 -18.74
CA SER A 40 2.92 7.50 -18.04
C SER A 40 2.97 7.98 -16.60
N PRO A 41 1.88 8.56 -16.05
CA PRO A 41 1.81 8.88 -14.62
C PRO A 41 1.97 7.64 -13.71
N ARG A 42 1.76 6.44 -14.26
CA ARG A 42 1.68 5.20 -13.48
C ARG A 42 2.93 4.35 -13.55
N VAL A 43 3.85 4.65 -14.46
CA VAL A 43 5.01 3.81 -14.76
C VAL A 43 6.25 4.71 -14.85
N PRO A 44 7.37 4.32 -14.22
CA PRO A 44 8.62 5.05 -14.40
C PRO A 44 9.04 5.04 -15.87
N PRO A 45 9.80 6.06 -16.31
CA PRO A 45 10.36 6.08 -17.66
C PRO A 45 11.20 4.82 -17.88
N ALA A 46 10.97 4.15 -19.00
CA ALA A 46 11.66 2.93 -19.39
C ALA A 46 12.69 3.20 -20.49
N GLY A 47 13.72 2.34 -20.55
CA GLY A 47 14.71 2.34 -21.61
C GLY A 47 14.21 1.76 -22.94
N PRO A 48 15.10 1.49 -23.90
CA PRO A 48 14.75 0.86 -25.17
C PRO A 48 13.97 -0.45 -25.00
N SER A 49 12.93 -0.66 -25.80
CA SER A 49 12.08 -1.84 -25.74
C SER A 49 11.99 -2.55 -27.10
N GLY A 50 11.69 -3.84 -27.07
CA GLY A 50 11.58 -4.66 -28.27
C GLY A 50 10.88 -5.98 -27.99
N VAL A 51 10.34 -6.61 -29.04
CA VAL A 51 9.69 -7.92 -28.92
C VAL A 51 10.75 -9.00 -28.75
N ILE A 52 10.67 -9.74 -27.64
CA ILE A 52 11.59 -10.83 -27.31
C ILE A 52 11.39 -11.98 -28.30
N LYS A 53 12.47 -12.43 -28.94
CA LYS A 53 12.53 -13.64 -29.76
C LYS A 53 12.81 -14.88 -28.89
N GLN A 54 13.76 -14.75 -27.96
CA GLN A 54 14.15 -15.82 -27.05
C GLN A 54 14.77 -15.24 -25.79
N ALA A 55 14.46 -15.83 -24.63
CA ALA A 55 15.13 -15.59 -23.36
C ALA A 55 15.65 -16.92 -22.79
N ARG A 56 16.85 -16.91 -22.20
CA ARG A 56 17.46 -18.07 -21.54
C ARG A 56 18.17 -17.64 -20.26
N LEU A 57 18.04 -18.46 -19.22
CA LEU A 57 18.80 -18.28 -17.99
C LEU A 57 20.22 -18.79 -18.21
N THR A 58 21.20 -18.00 -17.81
CA THR A 58 22.62 -18.39 -17.85
C THR A 58 23.11 -18.91 -16.51
N GLU A 59 22.31 -18.76 -15.46
CA GLU A 59 22.57 -19.31 -14.13
C GLU A 59 21.29 -19.88 -13.49
N ASN A 60 21.46 -20.72 -12.47
CA ASN A 60 20.34 -21.31 -11.74
C ASN A 60 19.73 -20.29 -10.75
N PRO A 61 18.41 -20.05 -10.80
CA PRO A 61 17.71 -19.21 -9.82
C PRO A 61 17.93 -19.65 -8.37
N LYS A 62 18.22 -18.70 -7.48
CA LYS A 62 18.30 -18.99 -6.03
C LYS A 62 16.90 -18.90 -5.41
N VAL A 63 16.17 -20.01 -5.41
CA VAL A 63 14.80 -20.09 -4.89
C VAL A 63 14.79 -20.39 -3.38
N PRO A 64 14.17 -19.55 -2.54
CA PRO A 64 13.94 -19.88 -1.13
C PRO A 64 13.04 -21.11 -0.97
N GLN A 65 13.34 -21.99 -0.01
CA GLN A 65 12.56 -23.22 0.20
C GLN A 65 11.05 -22.97 0.43
N VAL A 66 10.68 -21.88 1.13
CA VAL A 66 9.27 -21.53 1.31
C VAL A 66 8.59 -21.16 0.00
N VAL A 67 9.30 -20.47 -0.91
CA VAL A 67 8.76 -20.10 -2.22
C VAL A 67 8.48 -21.37 -3.01
N ASP A 68 9.45 -22.27 -3.08
CA ASP A 68 9.29 -23.56 -3.76
C ASP A 68 8.08 -24.34 -3.24
N LYS A 69 7.99 -24.51 -1.91
CA LYS A 69 6.85 -25.18 -1.25
C LYS A 69 5.49 -24.55 -1.61
N VAL A 70 5.39 -23.22 -1.54
CA VAL A 70 4.14 -22.49 -1.82
C VAL A 70 3.75 -22.56 -3.29
N VAL A 71 4.74 -22.60 -4.20
CA VAL A 71 4.51 -22.74 -5.65
C VAL A 71 4.09 -24.16 -6.00
N SER A 72 4.70 -25.18 -5.40
CA SER A 72 4.36 -26.59 -5.64
C SER A 72 3.00 -26.99 -5.06
N ASP A 73 2.52 -26.33 -4.01
CA ASP A 73 1.21 -26.61 -3.42
C ASP A 73 0.06 -26.07 -4.30
N ILE A 74 -0.58 -26.99 -5.02
CA ILE A 74 -1.65 -26.70 -5.99
C ILE A 74 -3.04 -26.50 -5.37
N ASP A 75 -3.20 -26.79 -4.08
CA ASP A 75 -4.48 -26.68 -3.36
C ASP A 75 -4.49 -25.50 -2.37
N LEU A 76 -3.32 -24.93 -2.08
CA LEU A 76 -3.17 -23.75 -1.24
C LEU A 76 -3.89 -22.52 -1.83
N LYS A 77 -4.81 -21.94 -1.05
CA LYS A 77 -5.43 -20.66 -1.40
C LYS A 77 -4.39 -19.54 -1.44
N ALA A 78 -4.50 -18.65 -2.42
CA ALA A 78 -3.55 -17.54 -2.60
C ALA A 78 -3.40 -16.64 -1.35
N ILE A 79 -4.49 -16.41 -0.61
CA ILE A 79 -4.47 -15.67 0.67
C ILE A 79 -3.51 -16.33 1.67
N ASN A 80 -3.59 -17.66 1.81
CA ASN A 80 -2.74 -18.41 2.74
C ASN A 80 -1.29 -18.43 2.25
N GLY A 81 -1.07 -18.54 0.93
CA GLY A 81 0.26 -18.43 0.33
C GLY A 81 0.94 -17.09 0.60
N ILE A 82 0.21 -15.97 0.43
CA ILE A 82 0.72 -14.62 0.73
C ILE A 82 1.12 -14.50 2.20
N ILE A 83 0.25 -14.93 3.11
CA ILE A 83 0.50 -14.89 4.55
C ILE A 83 1.73 -15.74 4.91
N LYS A 84 1.80 -16.97 4.39
CA LYS A 84 2.91 -17.89 4.68
C LYS A 84 4.25 -17.35 4.19
N LEU A 85 4.30 -16.82 2.96
CA LEU A 85 5.51 -16.21 2.40
C LEU A 85 5.95 -14.99 3.24
N TYR A 86 5.00 -14.15 3.64
CA TYR A 86 5.30 -12.96 4.42
C TYR A 86 5.80 -13.30 5.84
N ASP A 87 5.17 -14.27 6.50
CA ASP A 87 5.59 -14.75 7.83
C ASP A 87 7.01 -15.33 7.79
N ASP A 88 7.36 -16.04 6.71
CA ASP A 88 8.71 -16.58 6.45
C ASP A 88 9.69 -15.51 5.89
N LYS A 89 9.38 -14.22 6.07
CA LYS A 89 10.24 -13.06 5.75
C LYS A 89 10.57 -12.90 4.27
N ILE A 90 9.75 -13.43 3.37
CA ILE A 90 9.85 -13.09 1.95
C ILE A 90 9.38 -11.64 1.77
N ASN A 91 10.22 -10.83 1.14
CA ASN A 91 9.90 -9.43 0.87
C ASN A 91 8.59 -9.32 0.09
N GLN A 92 7.74 -8.39 0.49
CA GLN A 92 6.45 -8.15 -0.14
C GLN A 92 6.53 -7.94 -1.67
N ARG A 93 7.54 -7.22 -2.17
CA ARG A 93 7.75 -7.03 -3.63
C ARG A 93 7.97 -8.37 -4.33
N HIS A 94 8.66 -9.31 -3.70
CA HIS A 94 8.84 -10.67 -4.22
C HIS A 94 7.51 -11.43 -4.21
N ILE A 95 6.72 -11.35 -3.14
CA ILE A 95 5.37 -11.95 -3.06
C ILE A 95 4.46 -11.40 -4.17
N THR A 96 4.47 -10.08 -4.40
CA THR A 96 3.72 -9.43 -5.48
C THR A 96 4.15 -9.94 -6.86
N ARG A 97 5.46 -10.09 -7.10
CA ARG A 97 5.96 -10.64 -8.37
C ARG A 97 5.49 -12.09 -8.56
N LEU A 98 5.60 -12.92 -7.52
CA LEU A 98 5.13 -14.31 -7.53
C LEU A 98 3.63 -14.40 -7.86
N LEU A 99 2.81 -13.56 -7.22
CA LEU A 99 1.38 -13.50 -7.48
C LEU A 99 1.06 -13.01 -8.90
N SER A 100 1.75 -11.98 -9.37
CA SER A 100 1.55 -11.41 -10.71
C SER A 100 1.89 -12.42 -11.81
N ALA A 101 2.94 -13.23 -11.60
CA ALA A 101 3.33 -14.32 -12.48
C ALA A 101 2.42 -15.57 -12.37
N GLY A 102 1.39 -15.54 -11.52
CA GLY A 102 0.44 -16.65 -11.34
C GLY A 102 1.04 -17.90 -10.71
N LEU A 103 2.10 -17.76 -9.91
CA LEU A 103 2.91 -18.89 -9.44
C LEU A 103 2.30 -19.70 -8.28
N PHE A 104 1.40 -19.12 -7.49
CA PHE A 104 0.77 -19.81 -6.37
C PHE A 104 -0.73 -19.51 -6.28
N GLY A 105 -1.44 -20.33 -5.48
CA GLY A 105 -2.90 -20.35 -5.41
C GLY A 105 -3.46 -21.68 -5.89
N VAL A 106 -4.78 -21.88 -5.76
CA VAL A 106 -5.44 -23.10 -6.25
C VAL A 106 -5.20 -23.21 -7.76
N LYS A 107 -4.68 -24.35 -8.24
CA LYS A 107 -4.18 -24.53 -9.62
C LYS A 107 -5.14 -24.03 -10.70
N LYS A 108 -6.43 -24.38 -10.60
CA LYS A 108 -7.47 -23.96 -11.56
C LYS A 108 -7.71 -22.44 -11.63
N ASN A 109 -7.27 -21.70 -10.62
CA ASN A 109 -7.44 -20.25 -10.50
C ASN A 109 -6.14 -19.47 -10.74
N ARG A 110 -5.00 -20.16 -10.93
CA ARG A 110 -3.71 -19.51 -11.22
C ARG A 110 -3.77 -18.87 -12.60
N LYS A 111 -3.45 -17.58 -12.67
CA LYS A 111 -3.43 -16.78 -13.90
C LYS A 111 -2.45 -15.64 -13.74
N LEU A 112 -1.99 -15.09 -14.86
CA LEU A 112 -1.27 -13.83 -14.85
C LEU A 112 -2.20 -12.72 -14.33
N VAL A 113 -1.68 -11.91 -13.41
CA VAL A 113 -2.42 -10.80 -12.80
C VAL A 113 -1.63 -9.51 -13.06
N PRO A 114 -2.29 -8.42 -13.50
CA PRO A 114 -1.63 -7.13 -13.64
C PRO A 114 -0.90 -6.73 -12.36
N THR A 115 0.34 -6.24 -12.47
CA THR A 115 1.19 -5.92 -11.32
C THR A 115 0.49 -5.01 -10.32
N THR A 116 -0.26 -4.01 -10.79
CA THR A 116 -1.04 -3.10 -9.93
C THR A 116 -2.08 -3.83 -9.08
N TRP A 117 -2.78 -4.81 -9.66
CA TRP A 117 -3.75 -5.61 -8.93
C TRP A 117 -3.07 -6.56 -7.95
N SER A 118 -1.90 -7.11 -8.30
CA SER A 118 -1.11 -7.93 -7.38
C SER A 118 -0.58 -7.13 -6.20
N ILE A 119 -0.14 -5.88 -6.41
CA ILE A 119 0.27 -4.98 -5.33
C ILE A 119 -0.90 -4.80 -4.35
N THR A 120 -2.04 -4.34 -4.86
CA THR A 120 -3.22 -4.08 -4.02
C THR A 120 -3.74 -5.33 -3.32
N ALA A 121 -3.75 -6.48 -4.00
CA ALA A 121 -4.20 -7.73 -3.40
C ALA A 121 -3.31 -8.16 -2.22
N VAL A 122 -1.99 -8.08 -2.38
CA VAL A 122 -1.05 -8.39 -1.31
C VAL A 122 -1.21 -7.40 -0.15
N ASP A 123 -1.30 -6.10 -0.44
CA ASP A 123 -1.52 -5.07 0.58
C ASP A 123 -2.82 -5.26 1.38
N ASP A 124 -3.93 -5.52 0.70
CA ASP A 124 -5.23 -5.71 1.34
C ASP A 124 -5.25 -6.95 2.23
N ILE A 125 -4.65 -8.05 1.76
CA ILE A 125 -4.57 -9.30 2.52
C ILE A 125 -3.72 -9.13 3.79
N LEU A 126 -2.53 -8.54 3.66
CA LEU A 126 -1.65 -8.28 4.80
C LEU A 126 -2.28 -7.25 5.74
N GLY A 127 -2.85 -6.17 5.20
CA GLY A 127 -3.53 -5.15 5.99
C GLY A 127 -4.71 -5.73 6.77
N LYS A 128 -5.53 -6.59 6.18
CA LYS A 128 -6.62 -7.29 6.90
C LYS A 128 -6.11 -8.18 8.03
N ARG A 129 -4.93 -8.80 7.87
CA ARG A 129 -4.30 -9.59 8.94
C ARG A 129 -3.92 -8.69 10.12
N TYR A 130 -3.27 -7.56 9.88
CA TYR A 130 -2.89 -6.62 10.95
C TYR A 130 -4.09 -5.94 11.60
N TRP A 131 -5.07 -5.51 10.81
CA TRP A 131 -6.32 -4.93 11.31
C TRP A 131 -7.02 -5.83 12.33
N LYS A 132 -7.13 -7.14 12.06
CA LYS A 132 -7.71 -8.12 13.01
C LYS A 132 -6.94 -8.22 14.33
N ARG A 133 -5.64 -7.94 14.33
CA ARG A 133 -4.79 -8.00 15.53
C ARG A 133 -4.94 -6.72 16.36
N ILE A 134 -4.94 -5.55 15.71
CA ILE A 134 -4.94 -4.27 16.42
C ILE A 134 -6.31 -3.85 16.95
N ILE A 135 -7.42 -4.36 16.39
CA ILE A 135 -8.76 -3.86 16.71
C ILE A 135 -9.18 -4.10 18.17
N HIS A 136 -8.52 -5.03 18.85
CA HIS A 136 -8.74 -5.34 20.26
C HIS A 136 -7.73 -4.65 21.20
N ASN A 137 -6.76 -3.91 20.65
CA ASN A 137 -5.76 -3.22 21.44
C ASN A 137 -6.30 -1.91 22.03
N GLN A 138 -5.68 -1.48 23.13
CA GLN A 138 -5.92 -0.17 23.71
C GLN A 138 -5.57 0.95 22.72
N TRP A 139 -6.30 2.05 22.82
CA TRP A 139 -6.06 3.21 21.97
C TRP A 139 -4.73 3.87 22.33
N ILE A 140 -4.16 4.60 21.37
CA ILE A 140 -3.13 5.60 21.71
C ILE A 140 -3.72 6.66 22.64
N ASN A 141 -2.88 7.28 23.45
CA ASN A 141 -3.27 8.25 24.47
C ASN A 141 -3.11 9.72 24.04
N LYS A 142 -2.35 9.96 22.98
CA LYS A 142 -2.08 11.30 22.42
C LYS A 142 -2.17 11.25 20.91
N VAL A 143 -2.42 12.41 20.29
CA VAL A 143 -2.29 12.55 18.84
C VAL A 143 -0.81 12.40 18.47
N LYS A 144 -0.57 11.69 17.37
CA LYS A 144 0.78 11.52 16.79
C LYS A 144 0.73 11.88 15.31
N ILE A 145 1.60 12.81 14.92
CA ILE A 145 1.70 13.26 13.53
C ILE A 145 3.07 12.89 12.99
N PHE A 146 3.08 12.04 11.97
CA PHE A 146 4.28 11.69 11.22
C PHE A 146 4.17 12.31 9.83
N HIS A 147 5.29 12.75 9.26
CA HIS A 147 5.30 13.21 7.88
C HIS A 147 6.64 12.99 7.21
N TYR A 148 6.61 12.84 5.88
CA TYR A 148 7.80 12.81 5.07
C TYR A 148 7.49 13.33 3.67
N LYS A 149 8.43 14.06 3.06
CA LYS A 149 8.30 14.60 1.71
C LYS A 149 9.44 14.07 0.84
N ALA A 150 9.10 13.45 -0.28
CA ALA A 150 10.09 12.99 -1.26
C ALA A 150 9.49 12.97 -2.67
N LEU A 151 10.32 13.23 -3.69
CA LEU A 151 9.95 13.12 -5.10
C LEU A 151 8.68 13.92 -5.47
N GLY A 152 8.52 15.12 -4.89
CA GLY A 152 7.33 15.95 -5.10
C GLY A 152 6.04 15.39 -4.47
N ASN A 153 6.13 14.46 -3.52
CA ASN A 153 4.99 13.91 -2.78
C ASN A 153 5.20 14.11 -1.28
N LEU A 154 4.19 14.62 -0.59
CA LEU A 154 4.12 14.69 0.87
C LEU A 154 3.13 13.62 1.37
N VAL A 155 3.53 12.83 2.36
CA VAL A 155 2.62 11.96 3.13
C VAL A 155 2.62 12.43 4.56
N VAL A 156 1.44 12.67 5.12
CA VAL A 156 1.22 12.94 6.55
C VAL A 156 0.30 11.88 7.13
N ILE A 157 0.72 11.27 8.23
CA ILE A 157 -0.02 10.26 8.98
C ILE A 157 -0.40 10.88 10.31
N PHE A 158 -1.69 11.18 10.47
CA PHE A 158 -2.25 11.80 11.66
C PHE A 158 -3.03 10.74 12.45
N LEU A 159 -2.44 10.23 13.52
CA LEU A 159 -3.07 9.25 14.40
C LEU A 159 -3.74 9.95 15.58
N TYR A 160 -4.96 9.55 15.93
CA TYR A 160 -5.70 10.10 17.08
C TYR A 160 -6.30 8.98 17.96
N PRO A 161 -6.51 9.25 19.27
CA PRO A 161 -7.17 8.31 20.19
C PRO A 161 -8.59 7.98 19.74
N SER A 162 -8.79 6.80 19.14
CA SER A 162 -10.11 6.25 18.83
C SER A 162 -10.03 4.76 18.48
N ALA A 163 -11.19 4.12 18.34
CA ALA A 163 -11.29 2.86 17.60
C ALA A 163 -10.77 3.05 16.16
N TRP A 164 -10.33 1.95 15.54
CA TRP A 164 -9.78 1.97 14.19
C TRP A 164 -10.76 2.64 13.23
N MET A 165 -10.27 3.72 12.61
CA MET A 165 -10.88 4.38 11.47
C MET A 165 -9.73 4.84 10.61
N PHE A 166 -9.84 4.67 9.29
CA PHE A 166 -8.77 5.06 8.39
C PHE A 166 -9.38 5.77 7.20
N GLU A 167 -8.94 7.00 6.97
CA GLU A 167 -9.38 7.81 5.85
C GLU A 167 -8.15 8.42 5.17
N ALA A 168 -8.01 8.14 3.88
CA ALA A 168 -6.93 8.64 3.05
C ALA A 168 -7.46 9.70 2.09
N PHE A 169 -6.72 10.79 1.98
CA PHE A 169 -6.97 11.89 1.07
C PHE A 169 -5.80 12.01 0.10
N GLU A 170 -6.06 11.99 -1.20
CA GLU A 170 -5.05 12.24 -2.23
C GLU A 170 -5.40 13.52 -2.98
N TYR A 171 -4.49 14.50 -2.93
CA TYR A 171 -4.66 15.79 -3.55
C TYR A 171 -3.53 16.10 -4.53
N TRP A 172 -3.88 16.58 -5.72
CA TRP A 172 -2.94 16.89 -6.80
C TRP A 172 -2.96 18.40 -7.05
N PHE A 173 -1.82 19.07 -6.89
CA PHE A 173 -1.68 20.53 -7.08
C PHE A 173 -1.65 20.98 -8.55
N PHE A 174 -2.12 20.12 -9.47
CA PHE A 174 -2.23 20.42 -10.89
C PHE A 174 -3.46 19.76 -11.50
N GLY A 175 -4.10 20.52 -12.37
CA GLY A 175 -5.44 20.22 -12.90
C GLY A 175 -6.31 21.47 -12.81
N SER A 176 -7.37 21.52 -13.63
CA SER A 176 -8.34 22.63 -13.66
C SER A 176 -9.45 22.49 -12.61
N SER A 177 -9.54 21.35 -11.93
CA SER A 177 -10.53 21.08 -10.89
C SER A 177 -9.87 20.56 -9.61
N ASP A 178 -10.48 20.92 -8.48
CA ASP A 178 -10.09 20.55 -7.11
C ASP A 178 -10.36 19.05 -6.85
N ALA A 179 -9.64 18.16 -7.54
CA ALA A 179 -9.93 16.74 -7.58
C ALA A 179 -9.27 15.98 -6.42
N MET A 180 -9.69 16.26 -5.19
CA MET A 180 -9.30 15.42 -4.05
C MET A 180 -10.00 14.05 -4.13
N ALA A 181 -9.23 12.97 -4.13
CA ALA A 181 -9.74 11.61 -3.99
C ALA A 181 -9.80 11.23 -2.51
N VAL A 182 -10.88 10.56 -2.08
CA VAL A 182 -11.09 10.20 -0.67
C VAL A 182 -11.61 8.77 -0.58
N ASP A 183 -10.93 7.94 0.20
CA ASP A 183 -11.41 6.61 0.57
C ASP A 183 -11.25 6.40 2.07
N TRP A 184 -12.22 5.73 2.69
CA TRP A 184 -12.25 5.55 4.14
C TRP A 184 -12.79 4.19 4.58
N GLU A 185 -12.57 3.86 5.85
CA GLU A 185 -13.21 2.75 6.54
C GLU A 185 -13.35 3.04 8.03
N THR A 186 -14.22 2.27 8.68
CA THR A 186 -14.37 2.27 10.13
C THR A 186 -13.77 1.00 10.73
N TRP A 187 -14.02 0.78 12.02
CA TRP A 187 -13.61 -0.40 12.75
C TRP A 187 -14.08 -1.69 12.08
N ARG A 188 -15.14 -1.67 11.26
CA ARG A 188 -15.63 -2.85 10.52
C ARG A 188 -14.76 -3.26 9.33
N GLY A 189 -13.82 -2.41 8.93
CA GLY A 189 -13.00 -2.58 7.74
C GLY A 189 -13.79 -2.45 6.42
N ARG A 190 -13.08 -2.49 5.29
CA ARG A 190 -13.72 -2.48 3.95
C ARG A 190 -14.16 -3.86 3.48
N LYS A 191 -15.37 -3.91 2.91
CA LYS A 191 -15.88 -5.06 2.12
C LYS A 191 -15.75 -4.85 0.62
N THR A 192 -15.59 -3.61 0.17
CA THR A 192 -15.52 -3.20 -1.23
C THR A 192 -14.21 -2.49 -1.53
N TYR A 193 -13.81 -2.55 -2.79
CA TYR A 193 -12.58 -1.90 -3.27
C TYR A 193 -12.61 -0.37 -3.03
N ALA A 194 -11.47 0.20 -2.63
CA ALA A 194 -11.24 1.65 -2.59
C ALA A 194 -11.14 2.19 -4.03
N LYS A 195 -12.11 3.01 -4.46
CA LYS A 195 -12.26 3.37 -5.87
C LYS A 195 -11.58 4.69 -6.24
N ASP A 196 -11.51 5.62 -5.30
CA ASP A 196 -11.08 6.98 -5.57
C ASP A 196 -9.56 7.09 -5.38
N VAL A 197 -9.06 6.68 -4.21
CA VAL A 197 -7.61 6.67 -3.90
C VAL A 197 -6.94 5.38 -4.38
N ALA A 198 -7.72 4.28 -4.49
CA ALA A 198 -7.28 3.03 -5.10
C ALA A 198 -6.00 2.43 -4.47
N GLY A 199 -4.96 2.18 -5.27
CA GLY A 199 -3.76 1.45 -4.79
C GLY A 199 -3.01 2.18 -3.67
N ALA A 200 -2.99 3.52 -3.70
CA ALA A 200 -2.32 4.32 -2.67
C ALA A 200 -2.97 4.15 -1.28
N TYR A 201 -4.30 3.92 -1.24
CA TYR A 201 -5.04 3.64 -0.01
C TYR A 201 -4.51 2.37 0.66
N TYR A 202 -4.42 1.27 -0.07
CA TYR A 202 -4.00 -0.02 0.50
C TYR A 202 -2.53 -0.03 0.89
N CYS A 203 -1.65 0.56 0.07
CA CYS A 203 -0.23 0.69 0.38
C CYS A 203 -0.01 1.42 1.71
N THR A 204 -0.61 2.59 1.89
CA THR A 204 -0.38 3.42 3.09
C THR A 204 -1.13 2.89 4.31
N ARG A 205 -2.33 2.34 4.12
CA ARG A 205 -3.08 1.64 5.17
C ARG A 205 -2.28 0.49 5.77
N LEU A 206 -1.58 -0.30 4.95
CA LEU A 206 -0.72 -1.39 5.44
C LEU A 206 0.37 -0.85 6.37
N GLU A 207 1.11 0.19 5.97
CA GLU A 207 2.19 0.75 6.78
C GLU A 207 1.69 1.28 8.13
N VAL A 208 0.52 1.94 8.15
CA VAL A 208 -0.10 2.41 9.39
C VAL A 208 -0.50 1.25 10.31
N LEU A 209 -1.09 0.19 9.74
CA LEU A 209 -1.49 -1.00 10.48
C LEU A 209 -0.29 -1.76 11.03
N GLU A 210 0.80 -1.87 10.27
CA GLU A 210 2.06 -2.48 10.72
C GLU A 210 2.65 -1.68 11.90
N TYR A 211 2.65 -0.34 11.82
CA TYR A 211 3.10 0.51 12.92
C TYR A 211 2.26 0.32 14.19
N LEU A 212 0.92 0.34 14.06
CA LEU A 212 0.02 0.16 15.20
C LEU A 212 0.15 -1.22 15.83
N ASP A 213 0.35 -2.26 15.01
CA ASP A 213 0.66 -3.61 15.50
C ASP A 213 2.00 -3.62 16.23
N MET A 214 3.05 -3.00 15.70
CA MET A 214 4.35 -2.93 16.36
C MET A 214 4.27 -2.31 17.76
N ILE A 215 3.52 -1.20 17.91
CA ILE A 215 3.35 -0.53 19.21
C ILE A 215 2.25 -1.16 20.08
N GLN A 216 1.58 -2.22 19.58
CA GLN A 216 0.47 -2.90 20.25
C GLN A 216 -0.63 -1.93 20.70
N ARG A 217 -1.05 -1.04 19.79
CA ARG A 217 -2.11 -0.05 20.01
C ARG A 217 -3.09 -0.01 18.84
N GLN A 218 -4.17 0.72 19.05
CA GLN A 218 -5.19 1.06 18.06
C GLN A 218 -5.30 2.60 17.96
N ALA A 219 -5.70 3.11 16.81
CA ALA A 219 -5.95 4.53 16.61
C ALA A 219 -6.88 4.76 15.42
N GLY A 220 -7.54 5.91 15.40
CA GLY A 220 -8.02 6.49 14.15
C GLY A 220 -6.87 7.14 13.39
N CYS A 221 -6.99 7.24 12.07
CA CYS A 221 -5.96 7.78 11.21
C CYS A 221 -6.57 8.62 10.08
N PHE A 222 -6.14 9.89 9.99
CA PHE A 222 -6.25 10.68 8.78
C PHE A 222 -4.92 10.63 8.04
N LEU A 223 -4.94 10.19 6.78
CA LEU A 223 -3.75 10.06 5.95
C LEU A 223 -3.83 11.05 4.80
N PHE A 224 -2.93 12.02 4.77
CA PHE A 224 -2.91 13.07 3.76
C PHE A 224 -1.78 12.79 2.76
N MET A 225 -2.12 12.79 1.47
CA MET A 225 -1.18 12.64 0.37
C MET A 225 -1.31 13.85 -0.54
N GLU A 226 -0.23 14.62 -0.64
CA GLU A 226 -0.16 15.84 -1.44
C GLU A 226 0.86 15.66 -2.56
N VAL A 227 0.40 15.77 -3.81
CA VAL A 227 1.20 15.56 -5.03
C VAL A 227 1.47 16.91 -5.70
N ASP A 228 2.73 17.32 -5.67
CA ASP A 228 3.21 18.57 -6.24
C ASP A 228 3.38 18.49 -7.76
N LYS A 229 3.54 19.63 -8.43
CA LYS A 229 3.77 19.71 -9.88
C LYS A 229 5.07 19.03 -10.32
N GLU A 230 6.05 19.00 -9.43
CA GLU A 230 7.39 18.43 -9.66
C GLU A 230 7.48 16.93 -9.34
N TRP A 231 6.34 16.27 -9.14
CA TRP A 231 6.32 14.87 -8.76
C TRP A 231 6.91 13.95 -9.85
N ILE A 232 7.54 12.87 -9.41
CA ILE A 232 8.12 11.86 -10.31
C ILE A 232 7.19 10.64 -10.39
N PRO A 233 6.80 10.19 -11.61
CA PRO A 233 5.89 9.07 -11.80
C PRO A 233 6.54 7.73 -11.49
N CYS A 234 6.45 7.33 -10.22
CA CYS A 234 6.99 6.07 -9.72
C CYS A 234 5.90 5.01 -9.46
N GLY A 235 4.65 5.25 -9.86
CA GLY A 235 3.51 4.41 -9.48
C GLY A 235 3.17 4.52 -7.98
N VAL A 236 2.29 3.64 -7.49
CA VAL A 236 1.74 3.72 -6.11
C VAL A 236 2.74 3.36 -5.01
N TRP A 237 3.81 2.63 -5.37
CA TRP A 237 4.86 2.22 -4.42
C TRP A 237 5.52 3.43 -3.73
N ARG A 238 5.58 4.60 -4.38
CA ARG A 238 6.15 5.81 -3.78
C ARG A 238 5.49 6.17 -2.45
N PHE A 239 4.15 6.10 -2.37
CA PHE A 239 3.43 6.45 -1.14
C PHE A 239 3.71 5.47 -0.01
N ARG A 240 3.93 4.20 -0.33
CA ARG A 240 4.37 3.19 0.64
C ARG A 240 5.70 3.58 1.28
N GLU A 241 6.72 3.83 0.46
CA GLU A 241 8.05 4.15 0.99
C GLU A 241 8.04 5.47 1.76
N ILE A 242 7.32 6.49 1.27
CA ILE A 242 7.20 7.77 1.96
C ILE A 242 6.47 7.60 3.30
N ALA A 243 5.39 6.83 3.35
CA ALA A 243 4.69 6.52 4.60
C ALA A 243 5.61 5.75 5.57
N LYS A 244 6.38 4.79 5.07
CA LYS A 244 7.34 4.02 5.85
C LYS A 244 8.45 4.91 6.42
N GLU A 245 9.01 5.82 5.63
CA GLU A 245 10.00 6.78 6.10
C GLU A 245 9.41 7.77 7.10
N ALA A 246 8.16 8.20 6.91
CA ALA A 246 7.44 9.04 7.87
C ALA A 246 7.30 8.36 9.23
N LEU A 247 6.89 7.08 9.27
CA LEU A 247 6.69 6.30 10.50
C LEU A 247 8.00 5.98 11.24
N LYS A 248 9.16 6.11 10.58
CA LYS A 248 10.48 6.01 11.23
C LYS A 248 10.89 7.30 11.93
N GLN A 249 10.32 8.44 11.55
CA GLN A 249 10.62 9.73 12.18
C GLN A 249 10.01 9.80 13.58
N GLN A 250 10.55 10.69 14.41
CA GLN A 250 9.92 11.03 15.68
C GLN A 250 8.61 11.80 15.39
N PRO A 251 7.47 11.38 15.95
CA PRO A 251 6.21 12.08 15.71
C PRO A 251 6.16 13.40 16.46
N ILE A 252 5.44 14.36 15.89
CA ILE A 252 4.93 15.50 16.62
C ILE A 252 3.78 14.99 17.50
N LEU A 253 3.81 15.34 18.78
CA LEU A 253 2.80 14.95 19.76
C LEU A 253 1.88 16.13 20.06
N ALA A 254 0.58 15.86 20.16
CA ALA A 254 -0.41 16.81 20.63
C ALA A 254 -1.37 16.13 21.61
N ASP A 255 -1.83 16.88 22.61
CA ASP A 255 -2.70 16.34 23.66
C ASP A 255 -4.16 16.23 23.18
N THR A 256 -4.61 17.16 22.33
CA THR A 256 -5.97 17.17 21.78
C THR A 256 -5.98 17.04 20.25
N LEU A 257 -7.16 16.73 19.71
CA LEU A 257 -7.36 16.68 18.26
C LEU A 257 -7.16 18.07 17.63
N GLU A 258 -7.65 19.10 18.31
CA GLU A 258 -7.57 20.50 17.93
C GLU A 258 -6.11 20.98 17.89
N ASP A 259 -5.32 20.69 18.92
CA ASP A 259 -3.88 21.00 18.95
C ASP A 259 -3.15 20.28 17.81
N GLY A 260 -3.52 19.01 17.57
CA GLY A 260 -3.00 18.26 16.44
C GLY A 260 -3.32 18.95 15.11
N PHE A 261 -4.54 19.44 14.91
CA PHE A 261 -4.91 20.17 13.71
C PHE A 261 -4.16 21.51 13.55
N LEU A 262 -3.77 22.16 14.64
CA LEU A 262 -2.91 23.35 14.58
C LEU A 262 -1.51 22.98 14.06
N GLU A 263 -0.93 21.88 14.53
CA GLU A 263 0.36 21.39 14.01
C GLU A 263 0.25 20.92 12.56
N LEU A 264 -0.83 20.22 12.20
CA LEU A 264 -1.06 19.74 10.85
C LEU A 264 -1.08 20.87 9.83
N ARG A 265 -1.72 22.02 10.14
CA ARG A 265 -1.78 23.21 9.27
C ARG A 265 -0.41 23.77 8.90
N LYS A 266 0.62 23.53 9.73
CA LYS A 266 1.99 23.98 9.46
C LYS A 266 2.70 23.07 8.44
N ILE A 267 2.16 21.87 8.19
CA ILE A 267 2.80 20.81 7.38
C ILE A 267 2.15 20.71 5.99
N ILE A 268 0.81 20.64 5.95
CA ILE A 268 0.05 20.49 4.70
C ILE A 268 -0.07 21.84 3.97
N ARG A 269 -0.12 21.80 2.64
CA ARG A 269 -0.30 23.00 1.81
C ARG A 269 -1.77 23.25 1.47
N TYR A 270 -2.55 22.20 1.27
CA TYR A 270 -3.97 22.32 0.97
C TYR A 270 -4.76 22.62 2.26
N PRO A 271 -5.73 23.55 2.25
CA PRO A 271 -6.42 23.96 3.47
C PRO A 271 -7.06 22.79 4.22
N LEU A 272 -6.79 22.68 5.51
CA LEU A 272 -7.29 21.60 6.36
C LEU A 272 -8.82 21.52 6.32
N GLU A 273 -9.48 22.67 6.29
CA GLU A 273 -10.93 22.80 6.31
C GLU A 273 -11.57 22.06 5.13
N LYS A 274 -10.95 22.14 3.94
CA LYS A 274 -11.42 21.42 2.76
C LYS A 274 -11.29 19.90 2.88
N TYR A 275 -10.25 19.41 3.57
CA TYR A 275 -10.16 17.98 3.92
C TYR A 275 -11.29 17.58 4.88
N LEU A 276 -11.49 18.35 5.95
CA LEU A 276 -12.48 18.06 6.98
C LEU A 276 -13.92 18.11 6.47
N GLU A 277 -14.24 19.04 5.55
CA GLU A 277 -15.54 19.12 4.88
C GLU A 277 -15.89 17.83 4.12
N ARG A 278 -14.89 17.19 3.52
CA ARG A 278 -15.06 15.94 2.75
C ARG A 278 -14.86 14.68 3.59
N SER A 279 -14.22 14.79 4.75
CA SER A 279 -13.96 13.66 5.63
C SER A 279 -15.25 13.01 6.15
N ASN A 280 -15.32 11.69 6.04
CA ASN A 280 -16.41 10.87 6.56
C ASN A 280 -16.13 10.44 7.99
N THR A 281 -14.89 10.06 8.28
CA THR A 281 -14.51 9.61 9.63
C THR A 281 -14.47 10.76 10.62
N TYR A 282 -14.12 11.98 10.20
CA TYR A 282 -14.26 13.18 11.03
C TYR A 282 -15.74 13.50 11.35
N LYS A 283 -16.64 13.35 10.39
CA LYS A 283 -18.09 13.52 10.63
C LYS A 283 -18.64 12.50 11.62
N ILE A 284 -18.13 11.27 11.59
CA ILE A 284 -18.47 10.24 12.58
C ILE A 284 -17.95 10.65 13.96
N LEU A 285 -16.67 11.04 14.05
CA LEU A 285 -16.03 11.50 15.29
C LEU A 285 -16.79 12.67 15.92
N ARG A 286 -17.24 13.64 15.11
CA ARG A 286 -18.02 14.81 15.58
C ARG A 286 -19.43 14.48 16.06
N LYS A 287 -20.03 13.40 15.57
CA LYS A 287 -21.39 12.96 15.96
C LYS A 287 -21.35 12.03 17.18
N GLN A 288 -20.23 11.39 17.43
CA GLN A 288 -20.04 10.48 18.54
C GLN A 288 -19.75 11.31 19.80
N GLU A 289 -20.81 11.84 20.42
CA GLU A 289 -20.75 12.40 21.77
C GLU A 289 -20.26 11.31 22.73
N THR A 290 -19.30 11.64 23.60
CA THR A 290 -18.80 10.68 24.59
C THR A 290 -19.89 10.40 25.62
N LEU A 291 -19.95 9.17 26.15
CA LEU A 291 -20.85 8.79 27.26
C LEU A 291 -20.76 9.76 28.45
N GLU A 292 -19.61 10.41 28.63
CA GLU A 292 -19.35 11.45 29.63
C GLU A 292 -20.23 12.69 29.49
N GLN A 293 -20.71 13.02 28.29
CA GLN A 293 -21.64 14.12 28.05
C GLN A 293 -23.09 13.76 28.43
N PHE A 294 -23.39 12.49 28.64
CA PHE A 294 -24.68 12.00 29.13
C PHE A 294 -24.75 11.84 30.65
N PHE A 295 -23.63 11.94 31.37
CA PHE A 295 -23.64 12.01 32.83
C PHE A 295 -23.82 13.47 33.27
N PRO A 296 -24.84 13.80 34.08
CA PRO A 296 -24.96 15.12 34.68
C PRO A 296 -23.66 15.46 35.41
N LYS A 297 -23.16 16.69 35.24
CA LYS A 297 -22.05 17.23 36.05
C LYS A 297 -22.48 17.55 37.49
N ASP A 298 -23.35 16.72 38.07
CA ASP A 298 -23.92 16.89 39.40
C ASP A 298 -23.67 15.63 40.24
N VAL A 299 -22.41 15.40 40.59
CA VAL A 299 -22.05 14.98 41.95
C VAL A 299 -20.70 15.63 42.26
N GLN A 300 -20.73 16.94 42.55
CA GLN A 300 -19.74 17.52 43.45
C GLN A 300 -20.04 16.95 44.85
N GLY A 301 -19.18 16.05 45.31
CA GLY A 301 -18.94 15.82 46.73
C GLY A 301 -17.67 16.55 47.12
#